data_AF-A0A847LKH4-F1
#
_entry.id   AF-A0A847LKH4-F1
#
_cell.length_a   1.000
_cell.length_b   1.000
_cell.length_c   1.000
_cell.angle_alpha   90.00
_cell.angle_beta   90.00
_cell.angle_gamma   90.00
#
_symmetry.space_group_name_H-M   'P 1'
#
loop_
_entity.id
_entity.type
_entity.pdbx_description
1 polymer ?
#
loop_
_entity_poly.entity_id
_entity_poly.type
_entity_poly.pdbx_seq_one_letter_code
_entity_poly.pdbx_strand_id
1 'polypeptide(L)'
;MKNWMDFLAMVVLIGIIAFLWKLPAHRCRRGGAREMACYANMRVILGAIEMYNMDHPVMVNRVDQTVLEQLRAGKYLRYDEGPFCYGYPPQYPLHLECLFPDFFPAPRHEYSSIGDLTGTGAVCCPSHGTVE
;
A
#
# COMPACT_ATOMS: atom_id res chain seq x y z
N MET A 1 -45.94 -24.02 32.44
CA MET A 1 -44.96 -24.64 31.51
C MET A 1 -44.39 -23.66 30.48
N LYS A 2 -45.12 -22.61 30.07
CA LYS A 2 -44.67 -21.61 29.08
C LYS A 2 -43.38 -20.86 29.49
N ASN A 3 -43.33 -20.33 30.71
CA ASN A 3 -42.19 -19.57 31.23
C ASN A 3 -40.87 -20.38 31.27
N TRP A 4 -40.95 -21.71 31.38
CA TRP A 4 -39.79 -22.59 31.38
C TRP A 4 -39.22 -22.80 29.97
N MET A 5 -40.09 -22.87 28.96
CA MET A 5 -39.66 -22.96 27.57
C MET A 5 -39.02 -21.64 27.10
N ASP A 6 -39.56 -20.49 27.53
CA ASP A 6 -38.99 -19.18 27.21
C ASP A 6 -37.59 -18.99 27.81
N PHE A 7 -37.37 -19.49 29.04
CA PHE A 7 -36.06 -19.47 29.69
C PHE A 7 -35.04 -20.35 28.94
N LEU A 8 -35.43 -21.55 28.52
CA LEU A 8 -34.57 -22.44 27.75
C LEU A 8 -34.21 -21.84 26.38
N ALA A 9 -35.18 -21.19 25.72
CA ALA A 9 -34.94 -20.50 24.45
C ALA A 9 -33.92 -19.36 24.59
N MET A 10 -34.00 -18.58 25.68
CA MET A 10 -33.07 -17.48 25.95
C MET A 10 -31.62 -17.97 26.14
N VAL A 11 -31.42 -19.05 26.90
CA VAL A 11 -30.09 -19.61 27.16
C VAL A 11 -29.44 -20.13 25.88
N VAL A 12 -30.22 -20.78 25.00
CA VAL A 12 -29.74 -21.26 23.70
C VAL A 12 -29.37 -20.08 22.78
N LEU A 13 -30.18 -19.02 22.74
CA LEU A 13 -29.91 -17.83 21.92
C LEU A 13 -28.61 -17.14 22.34
N ILE A 14 -28.41 -16.95 23.65
CA ILE A 14 -27.20 -16.31 24.20
C ILE A 14 -25.96 -17.14 23.86
N GLY A 15 -26.05 -18.48 23.93
CA GLY A 15 -24.97 -19.39 23.55
C GLY A 15 -24.57 -19.27 22.07
N ILE A 16 -25.55 -19.18 21.17
CA ILE A 16 -25.32 -19.02 19.72
C ILE A 16 -24.65 -17.67 19.42
N ILE A 17 -25.15 -16.58 20.02
CA ILE A 17 -24.59 -15.23 19.82
C ILE A 17 -23.14 -15.16 20.33
N ALA A 18 -22.86 -15.71 21.52
CA ALA A 18 -21.52 -15.74 22.10
C ALA A 18 -20.52 -16.54 21.25
N PHE A 19 -20.98 -17.62 20.60
CA PHE A 19 -20.17 -18.42 19.69
C PHE A 19 -19.83 -17.67 18.39
N LEU A 20 -20.79 -16.95 17.80
CA LEU A 20 -20.59 -16.19 16.57
C LEU A 20 -19.66 -14.98 16.75
N TRP A 21 -19.63 -14.36 17.94
CA TRP A 21 -18.68 -13.29 18.27
C TRP A 21 -17.21 -13.74 18.38
N LYS A 22 -16.95 -15.04 18.50
CA LYS A 22 -15.58 -15.57 18.48
C LYS A 22 -15.03 -15.78 17.07
N LEU A 23 -15.82 -15.53 16.02
CA LEU A 23 -15.35 -15.64 14.65
C LEU A 23 -14.44 -14.45 14.32
N PRO A 24 -13.13 -14.67 14.00
CA PRO A 24 -12.27 -13.59 13.57
C PRO A 24 -12.71 -13.10 12.18
N ALA A 25 -13.40 -11.96 12.12
CA ALA A 25 -13.94 -11.37 10.89
C ALA A 25 -12.93 -10.50 10.11
N HIS A 26 -11.62 -10.63 10.37
CA HIS A 26 -10.63 -9.69 9.84
C HIS A 26 -9.62 -10.39 8.95
N ARG A 27 -9.91 -10.39 7.65
CA ARG A 27 -8.98 -10.77 6.59
C ARG A 27 -7.76 -9.84 6.64
N CYS A 28 -6.57 -10.41 6.77
CA CYS A 28 -5.30 -9.67 6.67
C CYS A 28 -5.15 -9.13 5.24
N ARG A 29 -5.40 -7.82 5.06
CA ARG A 29 -5.39 -7.15 3.74
C ARG A 29 -4.06 -6.42 3.47
N ARG A 30 -2.95 -6.92 4.05
CA ARG A 30 -1.64 -6.25 4.01
C ARG A 30 -0.90 -6.39 2.68
N GLY A 31 -1.08 -7.50 1.96
CA GLY A 31 -0.51 -7.69 0.62
C GLY A 31 -0.98 -6.61 -0.36
N GLY A 32 -2.31 -6.44 -0.47
CA GLY A 32 -2.90 -5.40 -1.31
C GLY A 32 -2.54 -3.98 -0.88
N ALA A 33 -2.29 -3.71 0.41
CA ALA A 33 -1.89 -2.36 0.85
C ALA A 33 -0.52 -1.94 0.30
N ARG A 34 0.46 -2.87 0.23
CA ARG A 34 1.79 -2.59 -0.33
C ARG A 34 1.73 -2.39 -1.84
N GLU A 35 0.98 -3.22 -2.53
CA GLU A 35 0.72 -3.11 -3.96
C GLU A 35 0.07 -1.75 -4.30
N MET A 36 -0.99 -1.37 -3.56
CA MET A 36 -1.68 -0.09 -3.74
C MET A 36 -0.77 1.11 -3.43
N ALA A 37 0.11 1.00 -2.43
CA ALA A 37 1.10 2.04 -2.14
C ALA A 37 2.13 2.17 -3.28
N CYS A 38 2.58 1.06 -3.86
CA CYS A 38 3.48 1.10 -5.01
C CYS A 38 2.82 1.76 -6.22
N TYR A 39 1.56 1.42 -6.51
CA TYR A 39 0.77 2.04 -7.57
C TYR A 39 0.53 3.54 -7.35
N ALA A 40 0.24 3.95 -6.12
CA ALA A 40 0.13 5.36 -5.76
C ALA A 40 1.45 6.11 -5.98
N ASN A 41 2.58 5.54 -5.56
CA ASN A 41 3.90 6.15 -5.75
C ASN A 41 4.25 6.33 -7.23
N MET A 42 3.98 5.34 -8.08
CA MET A 42 4.24 5.43 -9.52
C MET A 42 3.48 6.62 -10.15
N ARG A 43 2.23 6.84 -9.75
CA ARG A 43 1.43 8.00 -10.22
C ARG A 43 1.98 9.33 -9.72
N VAL A 44 2.44 9.39 -8.47
CA VAL A 44 3.06 10.60 -7.92
C VAL A 44 4.36 10.93 -8.67
N ILE A 45 5.17 9.91 -9.00
CA ILE A 45 6.40 10.11 -9.79
C ILE A 45 6.07 10.63 -11.19
N LEU A 46 5.08 10.03 -11.86
CA LEU A 46 4.67 10.48 -13.20
C LEU A 46 4.20 11.94 -13.18
N GLY A 47 3.33 12.31 -12.23
CA GLY A 47 2.88 13.70 -12.09
C GLY A 47 4.02 14.67 -11.75
N ALA A 48 4.98 14.25 -10.91
CA ALA A 48 6.16 15.06 -10.61
C ALA A 48 7.03 15.32 -11.85
N ILE A 49 7.15 14.33 -12.75
CA ILE A 49 7.88 14.47 -14.01
C ILE A 49 7.14 15.40 -14.98
N GLU A 50 5.82 15.27 -15.09
CA GLU A 50 5.01 16.17 -15.91
C GLU A 50 5.14 17.62 -15.45
N MET A 51 5.07 17.85 -14.13
CA MET A 51 5.30 19.16 -13.53
C MET A 51 6.73 19.67 -13.78
N TYR A 52 7.73 18.82 -13.63
CA TYR A 52 9.12 19.18 -13.92
C TYR A 52 9.33 19.59 -15.39
N ASN A 53 8.73 18.83 -16.32
CA ASN A 53 8.81 19.08 -17.76
C ASN A 53 8.09 20.36 -18.18
N MET A 54 7.12 20.84 -17.41
CA MET A 54 6.47 22.14 -17.63
C MET A 54 7.36 23.31 -17.20
N ASP A 55 8.17 23.13 -16.16
CA ASP A 55 9.00 24.18 -15.58
C ASP A 55 10.41 24.27 -16.21
N HIS A 56 10.85 23.21 -16.90
CA HIS A 56 12.20 23.11 -17.45
C HIS A 56 12.18 22.94 -18.98
N PRO A 57 13.10 23.60 -19.71
CA PRO A 57 13.20 23.46 -21.17
C PRO A 57 13.77 22.10 -21.60
N VAL A 58 14.44 21.38 -20.69
CA VAL A 58 14.99 20.04 -20.95
C VAL A 58 14.05 19.03 -20.32
N MET A 59 13.29 18.34 -21.17
CA MET A 59 12.34 17.33 -20.72
C MET A 59 13.05 16.06 -20.25
N VAL A 60 12.54 15.52 -19.16
CA VAL A 60 12.86 14.20 -18.63
C VAL A 60 11.96 13.19 -19.30
N ASN A 61 12.59 12.21 -19.93
CA ASN A 61 11.91 11.21 -20.77
C ASN A 61 11.97 9.81 -20.16
N ARG A 62 12.76 9.63 -19.08
CA ARG A 62 12.99 8.35 -18.40
C ARG A 62 13.09 8.51 -16.89
N VAL A 63 12.72 7.47 -16.15
CA VAL A 63 12.89 7.39 -14.70
C VAL A 63 14.16 6.61 -14.39
N ASP A 64 15.14 7.31 -13.83
CA ASP A 64 16.37 6.76 -13.25
C ASP A 64 16.57 7.32 -11.84
N GLN A 65 17.45 6.70 -11.05
CA GLN A 65 17.77 7.15 -9.69
C GLN A 65 18.24 8.62 -9.64
N THR A 66 18.99 9.06 -10.65
CA THR A 66 19.48 10.45 -10.77
C THR A 66 18.35 11.45 -11.01
N VAL A 67 17.35 11.08 -11.81
CA VAL A 67 16.15 11.89 -12.06
C VAL A 67 15.33 12.02 -10.78
N LEU A 68 15.17 10.93 -10.02
CA LEU A 68 14.47 10.97 -8.73
C LEU A 68 15.15 11.93 -7.74
N GLU A 69 16.49 11.99 -7.74
CA GLU A 69 17.25 12.96 -6.94
C GLU A 69 17.06 14.39 -7.44
N GLN A 70 17.03 14.62 -8.76
CA GLN A 70 16.75 15.93 -9.35
C GLN A 70 15.34 16.42 -8.99
N LEU A 71 14.33 15.57 -9.13
CA LEU A 71 12.94 15.88 -8.76
C LEU A 71 12.82 16.19 -7.26
N ARG A 72 13.61 15.52 -6.41
CA ARG A 72 13.68 15.81 -4.99
C ARG A 72 14.34 17.17 -4.72
N ALA A 73 15.47 17.44 -5.36
CA ALA A 73 16.18 18.71 -5.23
C ALA A 73 15.31 19.89 -5.71
N GLY A 74 14.55 19.68 -6.79
CA GLY A 74 13.55 20.61 -7.33
C GLY A 74 12.24 20.67 -6.54
N LYS A 75 12.10 19.90 -5.45
CA LYS A 75 10.90 19.83 -4.60
C LYS A 75 9.62 19.36 -5.31
N TYR A 76 9.76 18.68 -6.45
CA TYR A 76 8.65 18.01 -7.14
C TYR A 76 8.28 16.70 -6.45
N LEU A 77 9.26 16.02 -5.85
CA LEU A 77 9.04 14.83 -5.03
C LEU A 77 9.40 15.12 -3.58
N ARG A 78 8.46 14.80 -2.68
CA ARG A 78 8.73 14.70 -1.25
C ARG A 78 9.11 13.27 -0.93
N TYR A 79 10.40 13.02 -0.79
CA TYR A 79 10.92 11.73 -0.40
C TYR A 79 11.65 11.86 0.92
N ASP A 80 10.94 11.50 1.98
CA ASP A 80 11.47 11.43 3.33
C ASP A 80 12.00 9.99 3.46
N GLU A 81 13.23 9.73 3.01
CA GLU A 81 13.91 8.43 3.18
C GLU A 81 13.02 7.20 2.96
N GLY A 82 12.35 7.06 1.81
CA GLY A 82 11.57 5.87 1.48
C GLY A 82 10.06 6.04 1.64
N PRO A 83 9.23 5.33 0.85
CA PRO A 83 7.86 5.08 1.22
C PRO A 83 7.89 4.08 2.38
N PHE A 84 8.36 4.53 3.53
CA PHE A 84 8.15 3.81 4.75
C PHE A 84 6.65 3.81 4.97
N CYS A 85 6.04 2.63 4.90
CA CYS A 85 4.79 2.35 5.58
C CYS A 85 4.98 2.41 7.12
N TYR A 86 5.77 3.35 7.68
CA TYR A 86 5.76 3.68 9.10
C TYR A 86 4.64 4.69 9.33
N GLY A 87 3.42 4.20 9.16
CA GLY A 87 2.24 5.04 9.28
C GLY A 87 1.05 4.31 9.86
N TYR A 88 1.22 3.23 10.63
CA TYR A 88 0.19 2.77 11.58
C TYR A 88 0.84 1.94 12.72
N PRO A 89 0.57 2.26 14.00
CA PRO A 89 1.04 1.46 15.12
C PRO A 89 0.43 0.05 15.09
N PRO A 90 1.12 -0.97 15.65
CA PRO A 90 0.64 -2.34 15.66
C PRO A 90 -0.48 -2.49 16.70
N GLN A 91 -1.68 -2.85 16.25
CA GLN A 91 -2.64 -3.54 17.11
C GLN A 91 -2.96 -4.88 16.44
N TYR A 92 -2.29 -5.90 16.94
CA TYR A 92 -2.44 -7.31 16.61
C TYR A 92 -3.70 -7.89 17.29
N PRO A 93 -4.33 -8.95 16.76
CA PRO A 93 -3.74 -10.29 16.84
C PRO A 93 -3.65 -11.09 15.52
N LEU A 94 -2.49 -11.77 15.39
CA LEU A 94 -2.24 -13.13 14.89
C LEU A 94 -2.63 -13.52 13.45
N HIS A 95 -1.68 -13.27 12.53
CA HIS A 95 -1.36 -14.14 11.40
C HIS A 95 0.18 -14.22 11.30
N LEU A 96 0.75 -15.41 11.08
CA LEU A 96 2.18 -15.69 11.28
C LEU A 96 3.16 -14.82 10.46
N GLU A 97 2.73 -14.31 9.30
CA GLU A 97 3.51 -13.36 8.47
C GLU A 97 3.62 -11.96 9.09
N CYS A 98 2.86 -11.67 10.14
CA CYS A 98 2.87 -10.40 10.86
C CYS A 98 3.66 -10.47 12.17
N LEU A 99 4.15 -11.65 12.55
CA LEU A 99 4.90 -11.86 13.79
C LEU A 99 6.39 -11.47 13.68
N PHE A 100 6.90 -11.25 12.46
CA PHE A 100 8.30 -10.88 12.22
C PHE A 100 8.45 -9.80 11.12
N PRO A 101 7.94 -8.57 11.31
CA PRO A 101 8.05 -7.50 10.32
C PRO A 101 9.50 -7.06 10.06
N ASP A 102 10.41 -7.29 11.01
CA ASP A 102 11.81 -6.87 10.94
C ASP A 102 12.72 -7.90 10.27
N PHE A 103 12.26 -9.14 10.08
CA PHE A 103 13.11 -10.23 9.57
C PHE A 103 13.24 -10.22 8.04
N PHE A 104 12.32 -9.53 7.36
CA PHE A 104 12.39 -9.28 5.92
C PHE A 104 12.03 -7.81 5.65
N PRO A 105 13.02 -6.91 5.52
CA PRO A 105 12.74 -5.57 5.02
C PRO A 105 12.01 -5.73 3.68
N ALA A 106 10.87 -5.04 3.52
CA ALA A 106 10.19 -5.02 2.24
C ALA A 106 11.21 -4.59 1.17
N PRO A 107 11.29 -5.28 0.02
CA PRO A 107 12.25 -4.91 -1.01
C PRO A 107 12.05 -3.45 -1.36
N ARG A 108 13.16 -2.69 -1.42
CA ARG A 108 13.09 -1.33 -1.95
C ARG A 108 12.56 -1.43 -3.37
N HIS A 109 11.50 -0.68 -3.64
CA HIS A 109 10.91 -0.66 -4.97
C HIS A 109 11.78 0.27 -5.81
N GLU A 110 12.45 -0.31 -6.79
CA GLU A 110 13.12 0.45 -7.83
C GLU A 110 12.07 0.81 -8.88
N TYR A 111 12.05 2.08 -9.28
CA TYR A 111 11.13 2.58 -10.30
C TYR A 111 11.93 2.84 -11.56
N SER A 112 11.47 2.29 -12.67
CA SER A 112 12.04 2.52 -14.00
C SER A 112 10.94 2.96 -14.95
N SER A 113 11.32 3.50 -16.11
CA SER A 113 10.36 3.85 -17.17
C SER A 113 10.43 2.88 -18.34
N ILE A 114 9.29 2.56 -18.92
CA ILE A 114 9.18 1.89 -20.21
C ILE A 114 8.63 2.90 -21.21
N GLY A 115 9.36 3.11 -22.31
CA GLY A 115 9.00 4.12 -23.32
C GLY A 115 9.43 5.54 -22.96
N ASP A 116 8.90 6.53 -23.68
CA ASP A 116 9.17 7.95 -23.48
C ASP A 116 8.06 8.60 -22.64
N LEU A 117 8.41 9.09 -21.47
CA LEU A 117 7.48 9.68 -20.51
C LEU A 117 6.88 11.02 -20.97
N THR A 118 7.37 11.62 -22.06
CA THR A 118 6.75 12.80 -22.67
C THR A 118 5.52 12.46 -23.53
N GLY A 119 5.28 11.17 -23.79
CA GLY A 119 4.17 10.68 -24.61
C GLY A 119 3.45 9.52 -23.93
N THR A 120 3.60 8.31 -24.48
CA THR A 120 2.91 7.10 -24.01
C THR A 120 3.76 6.23 -23.08
N GLY A 121 4.82 6.80 -22.50
CA GLY A 121 5.69 6.09 -21.57
C GLY A 121 4.99 5.81 -20.24
N ALA A 122 5.36 4.70 -19.62
CA ALA A 122 4.80 4.25 -18.35
C ALA A 122 5.89 4.12 -17.29
N VAL A 123 5.56 4.40 -16.03
CA VAL A 123 6.43 4.09 -14.89
C VAL A 123 6.14 2.65 -14.45
N CYS A 124 7.19 1.88 -14.25
CA CYS A 124 7.11 0.49 -13.86
C CYS A 124 7.92 0.19 -12.60
N CYS A 125 7.46 -0.84 -11.89
CA CYS A 125 8.15 -1.44 -10.78
C CYS A 125 8.32 -2.94 -11.07
N PRO A 126 9.52 -3.51 -10.91
CA PRO A 126 9.78 -4.92 -11.24
C PRO A 126 8.94 -5.90 -10.41
N SER A 127 8.44 -5.48 -9.24
CA SER A 127 7.60 -6.31 -8.37
C SER A 127 6.09 -6.21 -8.65
N HIS A 128 5.61 -5.11 -9.22
CA HIS A 128 4.17 -4.82 -9.33
C HIS A 128 3.72 -4.42 -10.76
N GLY A 129 4.62 -4.38 -11.74
CA GLY A 129 4.28 -4.08 -13.14
C GLY A 129 4.26 -2.58 -13.43
N THR A 130 3.45 -2.18 -14.42
CA THR A 130 3.40 -0.81 -14.97
C THR A 130 2.16 -0.04 -14.52
N VAL A 131 2.26 1.28 -14.51
CA VAL A 131 1.11 2.19 -14.48
C VAL A 131 1.18 3.09 -15.71
N GLU A 132 0.12 3.05 -16.48
CA GLU A 132 -0.19 3.99 -17.56
C GLU A 132 -1.02 5.15 -17.02
#